data_AF-A0A972GLF0-F1
#
_entry.id   AF-A0A972GLF0-F1
#
_cell.length_a   1.000
_cell.length_b   1.000
_cell.length_c   1.000
_cell.angle_alpha   90.00
_cell.angle_beta   90.00
_cell.angle_gamma   90.00
#
_symmetry.space_group_name_H-M   'P 1'
#
loop_
_entity.id
_entity.type
_entity.pdbx_description
1 polymer ?
#
loop_
_entity_poly.entity_id
_entity_poly.type
_entity_poly.pdbx_seq_one_letter_code
_entity_poly.pdbx_strand_id
1 'polypeptide(L)'
;MIHRFYRSTLCVCIVLTMLILSACGGGTAVNTSSRQEAPAAAEQPAVSLSAEEGSMTETESDAQISTDDDTSANEEVPVEETTAEELPAEELAAEDVPASGAGTAPDDEADAEQAPVEETAEDVFIDSPETATDNLVDEAPVVEAPRQIEVNPFIQTSQDHLSTFALDVDTASYASARNHITSDQFPSPDTVRVEEFVNYFDYNYPAPEQDAFGIYVDATTTPFGSAETHIARVGIQGKAINAHQREKASLTFVIDVSGSMDGHNRLPLVKESLSLLVEELNDDDQVAIVVYGSTAHTILEPTSMARKDVILRAINAVEIEGSTNAEAGLQLGYKLASEHFQNDAINRVILCSDGVANVGATDPEAIRETIRDYTAQGVYLTTVGFGMGGYNDYMMEQLANDGNGNYAYVDTLDEAQRVFVENLTGTLQVIAKDAKLQVEFNQDVVERYRLLGYENRDVADADFRNDRVDAGEVGAGHNVTALYEIVLREQSNGIAFTVRMRYADPETGEVRELAVPFERDAMNQDFSSAAPSLQLAVAVAGFAEQLRGSGYEQNYTLNDVYEVSQQIAPQFANDTDVQEFIQLVERAQRL
;
A
#
# COMPACT_ATOMS: atom_id res chain seq x y z
N MET A 1 52.72 2.13 67.13
CA MET A 1 52.69 3.42 66.42
C MET A 1 51.25 3.90 66.45
N ILE A 2 50.86 4.75 67.41
CA ILE A 2 50.72 6.24 67.29
C ILE A 2 49.72 6.58 66.16
N HIS A 3 48.62 7.30 66.33
CA HIS A 3 47.82 7.77 67.47
C HIS A 3 46.51 8.39 66.88
N ARG A 4 45.34 8.07 67.47
CA ARG A 4 44.20 8.95 67.82
C ARG A 4 43.52 9.89 66.77
N PHE A 5 42.21 9.70 66.49
CA PHE A 5 41.02 10.43 67.05
C PHE A 5 40.57 11.64 66.20
N TYR A 6 39.34 12.18 66.20
CA TYR A 6 38.09 12.00 66.99
C TYR A 6 36.88 12.42 66.14
N ARG A 7 35.72 11.97 66.59
CA ARG A 7 34.32 12.14 66.17
C ARG A 7 33.70 13.55 66.33
N SER A 8 32.70 13.81 65.46
CA SER A 8 31.31 14.27 65.70
C SER A 8 30.92 15.73 66.07
N THR A 9 29.81 16.13 65.41
CA THR A 9 28.58 16.83 65.90
C THR A 9 28.42 18.37 65.81
N LEU A 10 27.33 18.78 65.12
CA LEU A 10 26.15 19.56 65.59
C LEU A 10 25.88 20.97 65.01
N CYS A 11 24.66 21.09 64.43
CA CYS A 11 23.67 22.19 64.31
C CYS A 11 24.06 23.68 64.35
N VAL A 12 23.40 24.52 63.53
CA VAL A 12 22.20 25.34 63.89
C VAL A 12 21.85 26.33 62.76
N CYS A 13 20.54 26.52 62.58
CA CYS A 13 19.78 27.42 61.70
C CYS A 13 20.18 28.92 61.72
N ILE A 14 19.77 29.68 60.70
CA ILE A 14 19.09 30.99 60.84
C ILE A 14 18.31 31.34 59.55
N VAL A 15 17.06 31.73 59.77
CA VAL A 15 16.06 32.31 58.87
C VAL A 15 16.22 33.83 58.87
N LEU A 16 16.08 34.54 57.74
CA LEU A 16 15.39 35.85 57.76
C LEU A 16 14.83 36.29 56.40
N THR A 17 13.55 36.60 56.49
CA THR A 17 12.57 37.27 55.62
C THR A 17 12.88 38.76 55.35
N MET A 18 12.39 39.32 54.23
CA MET A 18 11.49 40.49 54.27
C MET A 18 10.77 40.82 52.94
N LEU A 19 9.43 40.91 53.05
CA LEU A 19 8.44 41.55 52.18
C LEU A 19 8.66 43.08 52.09
N ILE A 20 8.07 43.73 51.06
CA ILE A 20 7.11 44.86 51.21
C ILE A 20 6.23 45.01 49.95
N LEU A 21 4.93 45.25 50.21
CA LEU A 21 3.79 45.52 49.30
C LEU A 21 3.79 46.92 48.67
N SER A 22 3.09 47.13 47.53
CA SER A 22 1.77 47.80 47.47
C SER A 22 1.42 48.43 46.11
N ALA A 23 0.26 48.01 45.59
CA ALA A 23 -0.81 48.69 44.83
C ALA A 23 -0.61 50.08 44.17
N CYS A 24 -1.11 50.22 42.92
CA CYS A 24 -2.25 51.10 42.55
C CYS A 24 -2.48 51.22 41.03
N GLY A 25 -3.76 51.21 40.62
CA GLY A 25 -4.33 52.19 39.67
C GLY A 25 -4.32 51.86 38.16
N GLY A 26 -5.51 51.79 37.56
CA GLY A 26 -5.71 51.62 36.12
C GLY A 26 -5.74 52.92 35.31
N GLY A 27 -5.93 52.77 33.98
CA GLY A 27 -6.27 53.87 33.06
C GLY A 27 -5.67 53.75 31.66
N THR A 28 -6.49 53.27 30.71
CA THR A 28 -6.62 53.64 29.28
C THR A 28 -5.42 54.21 28.49
N ALA A 29 -5.08 53.54 27.36
CA ALA A 29 -5.19 54.05 25.98
C ALA A 29 -4.02 53.67 25.03
N VAL A 30 -4.37 52.95 23.95
CA VAL A 30 -4.05 53.22 22.53
C VAL A 30 -2.58 53.10 22.04
N ASN A 31 -2.39 52.01 21.26
CA ASN A 31 -1.72 51.93 19.94
C ASN A 31 -0.19 52.11 19.84
N THR A 32 0.54 51.08 19.42
CA THR A 32 1.15 50.97 18.08
C THR A 32 2.24 49.88 18.02
N SER A 33 2.21 49.13 16.91
CA SER A 33 3.36 48.65 16.13
C SER A 33 4.29 47.54 16.67
N SER A 34 4.31 46.49 15.85
CA SER A 34 5.47 45.77 15.30
C SER A 34 6.21 44.72 16.14
N ARG A 35 6.18 43.52 15.55
CA ARG A 35 7.20 42.46 15.52
C ARG A 35 7.60 41.87 16.87
N GLN A 36 7.08 40.68 17.13
CA GLN A 36 7.58 39.81 18.19
C GLN A 36 8.11 38.52 17.58
N GLU A 37 9.30 38.18 18.05
CA GLU A 37 10.18 37.07 17.69
C GLU A 37 9.52 35.71 17.90
N ALA A 38 9.93 34.75 17.07
CA ALA A 38 9.62 33.33 17.22
C ALA A 38 10.30 32.74 18.48
N PRO A 39 9.64 31.86 19.26
CA PRO A 39 10.31 31.11 20.30
C PRO A 39 10.97 29.85 19.75
N ALA A 40 12.15 29.58 20.30
CA ALA A 40 13.04 28.47 19.99
C ALA A 40 12.40 27.09 20.26
N ALA A 41 12.67 26.16 19.36
CA ALA A 41 12.39 24.74 19.51
C ALA A 41 13.26 24.13 20.61
N ALA A 42 12.66 23.26 21.42
CA ALA A 42 13.35 22.46 22.43
C ALA A 42 13.82 21.15 21.80
N GLU A 43 15.14 20.93 21.78
CA GLU A 43 15.76 19.66 21.37
C GLU A 43 15.58 18.60 22.46
N GLN A 44 15.20 17.38 22.06
CA GLN A 44 15.34 16.15 22.85
C GLN A 44 16.48 15.29 22.28
N PRO A 45 17.19 14.49 23.10
CA PRO A 45 18.49 13.96 22.73
C PRO A 45 18.38 12.64 21.95
N ALA A 46 18.95 12.61 20.74
CA ALA A 46 19.31 11.38 20.05
C ALA A 46 20.63 10.84 20.62
N VAL A 47 20.67 9.54 20.93
CA VAL A 47 21.89 8.84 21.33
C VAL A 47 22.53 8.26 20.08
N SER A 48 23.59 8.90 19.57
CA SER A 48 24.44 8.37 18.50
C SER A 48 25.81 7.97 19.04
N LEU A 49 26.26 6.77 18.66
CA LEU A 49 27.59 6.24 18.97
C LEU A 49 28.60 6.84 17.98
N SER A 50 29.61 7.55 18.49
CA SER A 50 30.71 8.11 17.70
C SER A 50 31.88 7.12 17.61
N ALA A 51 32.38 6.92 16.39
CA ALA A 51 33.68 6.32 16.10
C ALA A 51 34.67 7.41 15.68
N GLU A 52 35.92 7.23 16.10
CA GLU A 52 36.99 8.22 16.16
C GLU A 52 37.45 8.81 14.81
N GLU A 53 37.79 10.10 14.85
CA GLU A 53 38.40 10.88 13.77
C GLU A 53 39.84 10.45 13.47
N GLY A 54 40.16 10.38 12.17
CA GLY A 54 41.51 10.35 11.61
C GLY A 54 41.67 11.43 10.54
N SER A 55 42.24 12.56 10.94
CA SER A 55 42.63 13.72 10.13
C SER A 55 43.61 13.36 8.99
N MET A 56 43.49 13.98 7.80
CA MET A 56 44.50 14.87 7.20
C MET A 56 44.21 15.26 5.73
N THR A 57 44.01 16.57 5.54
CA THR A 57 44.54 17.48 4.51
C THR A 57 44.23 17.28 3.02
N GLU A 58 43.52 18.28 2.49
CA GLU A 58 43.49 18.75 1.11
C GLU A 58 44.90 19.13 0.59
N THR A 59 45.15 18.89 -0.70
CA THR A 59 46.03 19.73 -1.51
C THR A 59 45.60 19.67 -2.97
N GLU A 60 45.19 20.82 -3.51
CA GLU A 60 45.02 21.07 -4.94
C GLU A 60 46.38 21.10 -5.65
N SER A 61 46.45 20.56 -6.87
CA SER A 61 47.40 21.05 -7.88
C SER A 61 46.91 20.77 -9.30
N ASP A 62 46.91 21.84 -10.09
CA ASP A 62 46.59 21.98 -11.51
C ASP A 62 47.44 21.17 -12.51
N ALA A 63 46.81 20.95 -13.68
CA ALA A 63 47.34 20.85 -15.06
C ALA A 63 48.29 19.66 -15.37
N GLN A 64 48.21 18.96 -16.51
CA GLN A 64 48.27 19.48 -17.88
C GLN A 64 48.16 18.30 -18.87
N ILE A 65 47.62 18.58 -20.05
CA ILE A 65 47.56 17.72 -21.24
C ILE A 65 48.96 17.60 -21.88
N SER A 66 49.38 16.39 -22.28
CA SER A 66 50.14 16.16 -23.52
C SER A 66 50.13 14.69 -23.95
N THR A 67 50.12 14.53 -25.27
CA THR A 67 50.11 13.33 -26.10
C THR A 67 51.36 12.45 -25.92
N ASP A 68 51.25 11.14 -26.17
CA ASP A 68 51.90 10.51 -27.33
C ASP A 68 51.65 8.99 -27.39
N ASP A 69 51.51 8.55 -28.63
CA ASP A 69 51.36 7.22 -29.20
C ASP A 69 52.68 6.44 -29.13
N ASP A 70 52.72 5.15 -28.75
CA ASP A 70 53.48 4.13 -29.50
C ASP A 70 53.35 2.69 -28.97
N THR A 71 53.68 1.79 -29.88
CA THR A 71 53.30 0.38 -29.99
C THR A 71 54.31 -0.64 -29.45
N SER A 72 53.78 -1.84 -29.13
CA SER A 72 54.42 -3.18 -29.18
C SER A 72 55.40 -3.61 -28.07
N ALA A 73 55.10 -4.76 -27.42
CA ALA A 73 55.86 -6.01 -27.59
C ALA A 73 55.29 -7.15 -26.69
N ASN A 74 55.20 -8.32 -27.32
CA ASN A 74 54.92 -9.65 -26.77
C ASN A 74 55.82 -10.04 -25.58
N GLU A 75 55.25 -10.79 -24.63
CA GLU A 75 55.97 -11.87 -23.94
C GLU A 75 55.01 -13.03 -23.65
N GLU A 76 55.37 -14.23 -24.11
CA GLU A 76 54.59 -15.47 -24.07
C GLU A 76 55.19 -16.47 -23.05
N VAL A 77 54.29 -17.10 -22.25
CA VAL A 77 54.21 -18.57 -21.94
C VAL A 77 55.10 -19.06 -20.75
N PRO A 78 54.72 -20.04 -19.85
CA PRO A 78 53.72 -21.11 -20.06
C PRO A 78 52.93 -21.76 -18.85
N VAL A 79 51.96 -22.62 -19.21
CA VAL A 79 51.31 -23.85 -18.59
C VAL A 79 50.68 -23.86 -17.17
N GLU A 80 49.39 -24.23 -17.06
CA GLU A 80 48.94 -25.61 -16.72
C GLU A 80 47.44 -25.87 -17.01
N GLU A 81 47.17 -27.04 -17.57
CA GLU A 81 45.89 -27.60 -18.03
C GLU A 81 45.62 -28.88 -17.24
N THR A 82 44.42 -29.10 -16.69
CA THR A 82 43.79 -30.44 -16.58
C THR A 82 42.30 -30.36 -16.19
N THR A 83 41.44 -30.73 -17.15
CA THR A 83 40.28 -31.66 -17.11
C THR A 83 39.28 -31.72 -15.92
N ALA A 84 37.99 -31.57 -16.24
CA ALA A 84 36.87 -32.38 -15.73
C ALA A 84 35.70 -32.28 -16.75
N GLU A 85 35.41 -33.33 -17.53
CA GLU A 85 34.48 -34.44 -17.29
C GLU A 85 33.01 -34.09 -17.62
N GLU A 86 32.48 -34.75 -18.66
CA GLU A 86 31.18 -34.53 -19.29
C GLU A 86 30.36 -35.84 -19.25
N LEU A 87 29.02 -35.67 -19.23
CA LEU A 87 27.91 -36.62 -19.49
C LEU A 87 27.25 -37.32 -18.28
N PRO A 88 25.95 -37.75 -18.35
CA PRO A 88 24.98 -37.64 -19.48
C PRO A 88 23.57 -37.13 -19.12
N ALA A 89 22.80 -36.79 -20.18
CA ALA A 89 21.34 -36.65 -20.17
C ALA A 89 20.67 -38.04 -20.29
N GLU A 90 19.58 -38.26 -19.55
CA GLU A 90 18.74 -39.45 -19.64
C GLU A 90 17.52 -39.25 -20.56
N GLU A 91 17.28 -40.30 -21.34
CA GLU A 91 16.20 -40.52 -22.31
C GLU A 91 15.20 -41.54 -21.72
N LEU A 92 13.90 -41.23 -21.73
CA LEU A 92 12.80 -42.20 -21.58
C LEU A 92 11.67 -41.78 -22.54
N ALA A 93 11.58 -42.41 -23.71
CA ALA A 93 10.83 -43.64 -24.02
C ALA A 93 9.37 -43.36 -24.43
N ALA A 94 9.14 -43.41 -25.74
CA ALA A 94 7.83 -43.43 -26.39
C ALA A 94 7.30 -44.88 -26.45
N GLU A 95 6.02 -45.05 -26.09
CA GLU A 95 5.26 -46.27 -26.42
C GLU A 95 4.44 -46.07 -27.69
N ASP A 96 4.32 -47.18 -28.42
CA ASP A 96 3.85 -47.33 -29.79
C ASP A 96 2.49 -48.06 -29.80
N VAL A 97 1.90 -48.22 -31.01
CA VAL A 97 0.82 -49.18 -31.43
C VAL A 97 -0.63 -48.63 -31.50
N PRO A 98 -1.44 -48.90 -32.56
CA PRO A 98 -1.16 -48.89 -34.00
C PRO A 98 -2.31 -48.28 -34.87
N ALA A 99 -2.08 -48.22 -36.18
CA ALA A 99 -3.01 -47.78 -37.22
C ALA A 99 -4.05 -48.84 -37.67
N SER A 100 -5.22 -48.35 -38.08
CA SER A 100 -6.25 -48.96 -38.96
C SER A 100 -7.14 -47.79 -39.41
N GLY A 101 -7.51 -47.52 -40.65
CA GLY A 101 -7.51 -48.19 -41.94
C GLY A 101 -8.48 -47.40 -42.83
N ALA A 102 -8.20 -47.32 -44.13
CA ALA A 102 -8.74 -46.42 -45.14
C ALA A 102 -10.28 -46.37 -45.34
N GLY A 103 -10.78 -45.28 -45.95
CA GLY A 103 -12.07 -45.29 -46.67
C GLY A 103 -12.64 -43.94 -47.13
N THR A 104 -12.23 -43.48 -48.32
CA THR A 104 -13.04 -42.86 -49.42
C THR A 104 -14.24 -41.92 -49.14
N ALA A 105 -14.17 -40.70 -49.70
CA ALA A 105 -15.30 -39.89 -50.18
C ALA A 105 -15.92 -40.51 -51.47
N PRO A 106 -17.15 -40.15 -51.93
CA PRO A 106 -17.44 -38.82 -52.50
C PRO A 106 -18.88 -38.25 -52.33
N ASP A 107 -18.99 -36.96 -52.65
CA ASP A 107 -20.05 -36.11 -53.24
C ASP A 107 -21.50 -36.64 -53.45
N ASP A 108 -22.49 -35.77 -53.21
CA ASP A 108 -23.52 -35.41 -54.21
C ASP A 108 -24.40 -34.19 -53.78
N GLU A 109 -24.54 -33.23 -54.69
CA GLU A 109 -25.52 -32.12 -54.71
C GLU A 109 -26.86 -32.57 -55.34
N ALA A 110 -27.98 -31.91 -54.99
CA ALA A 110 -28.92 -31.24 -55.93
C ALA A 110 -30.41 -31.21 -55.51
N ASP A 111 -30.94 -29.98 -55.53
CA ASP A 111 -32.24 -29.46 -56.03
C ASP A 111 -33.64 -29.95 -55.58
N ALA A 112 -34.35 -28.98 -54.98
CA ALA A 112 -35.61 -28.32 -55.38
C ALA A 112 -36.80 -29.11 -56.00
N GLU A 113 -38.02 -28.90 -55.45
CA GLU A 113 -39.23 -28.62 -56.25
C GLU A 113 -40.43 -28.08 -55.41
N GLN A 114 -41.30 -27.31 -56.06
CA GLN A 114 -42.37 -26.44 -55.54
C GLN A 114 -43.79 -27.06 -55.64
N ALA A 115 -44.70 -26.66 -54.71
CA ALA A 115 -46.15 -26.27 -54.80
C ALA A 115 -47.17 -27.09 -55.66
N PRO A 116 -48.49 -27.19 -55.33
CA PRO A 116 -49.42 -26.04 -55.25
C PRO A 116 -50.67 -26.08 -54.30
N VAL A 117 -51.12 -24.87 -53.91
CA VAL A 117 -52.46 -24.24 -53.79
C VAL A 117 -53.76 -25.07 -53.68
N GLU A 118 -54.61 -24.81 -52.65
CA GLU A 118 -56.02 -24.39 -52.82
C GLU A 118 -56.66 -23.80 -51.53
N GLU A 119 -57.72 -23.02 -51.74
CA GLU A 119 -58.33 -21.93 -50.97
C GLU A 119 -59.51 -22.40 -50.08
N THR A 120 -59.77 -21.74 -48.93
CA THR A 120 -61.08 -21.22 -48.48
C THR A 120 -61.06 -20.71 -47.04
N ALA A 121 -61.78 -19.59 -46.82
CA ALA A 121 -61.86 -18.80 -45.61
C ALA A 121 -62.81 -19.38 -44.55
N GLU A 122 -62.53 -19.13 -43.27
CA GLU A 122 -63.47 -18.57 -42.28
C GLU A 122 -62.76 -18.24 -40.96
N ASP A 123 -62.98 -17.01 -40.47
CA ASP A 123 -62.45 -16.49 -39.20
C ASP A 123 -63.06 -17.23 -37.99
N VAL A 124 -62.21 -17.85 -37.18
CA VAL A 124 -62.54 -18.23 -35.79
C VAL A 124 -61.33 -17.92 -34.91
N PHE A 125 -61.55 -17.09 -33.90
CA PHE A 125 -60.60 -16.74 -32.83
C PHE A 125 -59.90 -17.99 -32.26
N ILE A 126 -58.58 -18.04 -32.36
CA ILE A 126 -57.73 -19.08 -31.76
C ILE A 126 -57.14 -18.55 -30.45
N ASP A 127 -57.59 -19.12 -29.33
CA ASP A 127 -56.77 -19.30 -28.14
C ASP A 127 -56.03 -20.64 -28.35
N SER A 128 -54.71 -20.60 -28.54
CA SER A 128 -53.89 -21.78 -28.86
C SER A 128 -53.27 -22.37 -27.59
N PRO A 129 -53.44 -23.68 -27.33
CA PRO A 129 -52.75 -24.37 -26.26
C PRO A 129 -51.35 -24.85 -26.71
N GLU A 130 -50.41 -24.72 -25.75
CA GLU A 130 -49.15 -25.45 -25.54
C GLU A 130 -48.34 -25.98 -26.75
N THR A 131 -47.15 -25.39 -26.92
CA THR A 131 -45.94 -26.14 -27.30
C THR A 131 -44.82 -25.80 -26.34
N ALA A 132 -44.22 -26.85 -25.77
CA ALA A 132 -43.16 -26.84 -24.78
C ALA A 132 -42.01 -25.89 -25.14
N THR A 133 -41.74 -24.93 -24.26
CA THR A 133 -40.51 -24.16 -24.22
C THR A 133 -39.52 -24.88 -23.31
N ASP A 134 -38.38 -25.23 -23.90
CA ASP A 134 -37.16 -25.60 -23.21
C ASP A 134 -36.76 -24.46 -22.26
N ASN A 135 -36.92 -24.68 -20.96
CA ASN A 135 -36.53 -23.72 -19.93
C ASN A 135 -35.01 -23.84 -19.73
N LEU A 136 -34.24 -23.12 -20.55
CA LEU A 136 -32.90 -22.68 -20.17
C LEU A 136 -33.08 -21.56 -19.13
N VAL A 137 -33.20 -21.96 -17.86
CA VAL A 137 -33.06 -21.04 -16.74
C VAL A 137 -31.58 -20.67 -16.71
N ASP A 138 -31.29 -19.44 -17.10
CA ASP A 138 -30.01 -18.78 -16.90
C ASP A 138 -29.79 -18.70 -15.39
N GLU A 139 -29.07 -19.69 -14.82
CA GLU A 139 -28.61 -19.62 -13.44
C GLU A 139 -27.58 -18.49 -13.39
N ALA A 140 -28.03 -17.32 -12.91
CA ALA A 140 -27.13 -16.25 -12.52
C ALA A 140 -25.97 -16.84 -11.69
N PRO A 141 -24.72 -16.44 -11.95
CA PRO A 141 -23.57 -17.01 -11.28
C PRO A 141 -23.78 -16.92 -9.77
N VAL A 142 -23.49 -18.01 -9.07
CA VAL A 142 -23.51 -18.05 -7.61
C VAL A 142 -22.52 -17.00 -7.12
N VAL A 143 -23.03 -15.84 -6.73
CA VAL A 143 -22.25 -14.80 -6.06
C VAL A 143 -21.86 -15.41 -4.70
N GLU A 144 -20.58 -15.75 -4.53
CA GLU A 144 -20.06 -16.09 -3.21
C GLU A 144 -20.36 -14.90 -2.28
N ALA A 145 -21.03 -15.17 -1.16
CA ALA A 145 -21.30 -14.15 -0.16
C ALA A 145 -19.98 -13.52 0.31
N PRO A 146 -19.93 -12.21 0.62
CA PRO A 146 -18.73 -11.58 1.14
C PRO A 146 -18.20 -12.38 2.33
N ARG A 147 -16.92 -12.77 2.30
CA ARG A 147 -16.28 -13.40 3.46
C ARG A 147 -16.37 -12.43 4.61
N GLN A 148 -17.02 -12.85 5.69
CA GLN A 148 -17.00 -12.11 6.93
C GLN A 148 -15.54 -12.12 7.43
N ILE A 149 -14.88 -10.96 7.41
CA ILE A 149 -13.52 -10.82 7.94
C ILE A 149 -13.58 -11.06 9.45
N GLU A 150 -13.04 -12.19 9.91
CA GLU A 150 -12.97 -12.50 11.33
C GLU A 150 -11.93 -11.60 11.99
N VAL A 151 -12.33 -10.84 13.01
CA VAL A 151 -11.44 -9.96 13.77
C VAL A 151 -10.37 -10.79 14.47
N ASN A 152 -9.11 -10.38 14.34
CA ASN A 152 -7.98 -11.03 15.01
C ASN A 152 -8.23 -11.17 16.54
N PRO A 153 -8.16 -12.39 17.11
CA PRO A 153 -8.35 -12.58 18.54
C PRO A 153 -7.08 -12.27 19.33
N PHE A 154 -7.19 -12.28 20.66
CA PHE A 154 -6.00 -12.35 21.49
C PHE A 154 -5.35 -13.72 21.44
N ILE A 155 -4.06 -13.75 21.16
CA ILE A 155 -3.23 -14.94 21.07
C ILE A 155 -2.34 -15.02 22.32
N GLN A 156 -2.33 -16.17 22.98
CA GLN A 156 -1.44 -16.44 24.11
C GLN A 156 -0.03 -16.70 23.59
N THR A 157 0.97 -15.99 24.12
CA THR A 157 2.38 -16.15 23.67
C THR A 157 2.92 -17.57 23.88
N SER A 158 2.35 -18.30 24.85
CA SER A 158 2.66 -19.71 25.08
C SER A 158 2.11 -20.67 24.00
N GLN A 159 1.13 -20.23 23.21
CA GLN A 159 0.58 -20.97 22.07
C GLN A 159 1.30 -20.57 20.80
N ASP A 160 1.39 -19.26 20.58
CA ASP A 160 2.10 -18.66 19.48
C ASP A 160 2.65 -17.30 19.91
N HIS A 161 3.94 -17.08 19.66
CA HIS A 161 4.68 -15.88 20.07
C HIS A 161 5.19 -15.10 18.87
N LEU A 162 4.82 -15.50 17.65
CA LEU A 162 5.23 -14.86 16.41
C LEU A 162 4.00 -14.22 15.77
N SER A 163 4.18 -13.05 15.18
CA SER A 163 3.14 -12.37 14.44
C SER A 163 3.74 -11.88 13.14
N THR A 164 3.42 -12.53 12.03
CA THR A 164 4.05 -12.29 10.73
C THR A 164 3.03 -11.77 9.72
N PHE A 165 3.35 -10.67 9.04
CA PHE A 165 2.45 -10.08 8.04
C PHE A 165 3.23 -9.40 6.91
N ALA A 166 2.58 -9.27 5.76
CA ALA A 166 3.07 -8.55 4.59
C ALA A 166 3.02 -7.03 4.80
N LEU A 167 4.01 -6.30 4.26
CA LEU A 167 4.09 -4.84 4.40
C LEU A 167 3.39 -4.05 3.29
N ASP A 168 2.91 -4.72 2.26
CA ASP A 168 2.01 -4.09 1.30
C ASP A 168 0.70 -3.73 2.03
N VAL A 169 0.30 -2.45 2.01
CA VAL A 169 -0.89 -1.94 2.69
C VAL A 169 -1.60 -0.93 1.78
N ASP A 170 -2.91 -1.12 1.61
CA ASP A 170 -3.76 -0.19 0.87
C ASP A 170 -4.41 0.84 1.81
N THR A 171 -5.05 1.84 1.23
CA THR A 171 -5.76 2.89 1.99
C THR A 171 -7.23 3.05 1.57
N ALA A 172 -7.71 2.14 0.72
CA ALA A 172 -9.02 2.23 0.06
C ALA A 172 -10.20 2.16 1.04
N SER A 173 -10.10 1.35 2.09
CA SER A 173 -11.13 1.18 3.12
C SER A 173 -11.43 2.49 3.85
N TYR A 174 -10.40 3.29 4.15
CA TYR A 174 -10.60 4.61 4.77
C TYR A 174 -11.33 5.56 3.82
N ALA A 175 -10.86 5.70 2.58
CA ALA A 175 -11.47 6.59 1.59
C ALA A 175 -12.94 6.19 1.31
N SER A 176 -13.21 4.89 1.19
CA SER A 176 -14.58 4.37 1.07
C SER A 176 -15.44 4.69 2.29
N ALA A 177 -14.95 4.48 3.51
CA ALA A 177 -15.67 4.81 4.74
C ALA A 177 -15.92 6.31 4.87
N ARG A 178 -14.93 7.15 4.51
CA ARG A 178 -15.07 8.60 4.44
C ARG A 178 -16.23 9.00 3.53
N ASN A 179 -16.31 8.42 2.34
CA ASN A 179 -17.37 8.71 1.38
C ASN A 179 -18.76 8.35 1.92
N HIS A 180 -18.90 7.19 2.58
CA HIS A 180 -20.16 6.76 3.20
C HIS A 180 -20.61 7.73 4.30
N ILE A 181 -19.70 8.03 5.24
CA ILE A 181 -20.02 8.90 6.39
C ILE A 181 -20.30 10.33 5.92
N THR A 182 -19.60 10.80 4.89
CA THR A 182 -19.87 12.10 4.24
C THR A 182 -21.21 12.13 3.51
N SER A 183 -21.78 10.97 3.21
CA SER A 183 -23.12 10.78 2.65
C SER A 183 -24.17 10.43 3.72
N ASP A 184 -23.88 10.68 5.00
CA ASP A 184 -24.72 10.40 6.16
C ASP A 184 -25.11 8.92 6.31
N GLN A 185 -24.21 8.01 5.95
CA GLN A 185 -24.39 6.57 6.07
C GLN A 185 -23.16 5.93 6.72
N PHE A 186 -23.36 4.91 7.55
CA PHE A 186 -22.25 4.09 8.02
C PHE A 186 -21.78 3.17 6.88
N PRO A 187 -20.46 2.94 6.74
CA PRO A 187 -19.97 1.87 5.86
C PRO A 187 -20.44 0.52 6.37
N SER A 188 -20.45 -0.48 5.49
CA SER A 188 -20.71 -1.85 5.92
C SER A 188 -19.54 -2.36 6.79
N PRO A 189 -19.79 -2.98 7.95
CA PRO A 189 -18.72 -3.39 8.87
C PRO A 189 -17.64 -4.30 8.26
N ASP A 190 -18.01 -5.14 7.29
CA ASP A 190 -17.12 -6.05 6.55
C ASP A 190 -16.20 -5.34 5.54
N THR A 191 -16.45 -4.06 5.25
CA THR A 191 -15.61 -3.23 4.36
C THR A 191 -14.56 -2.42 5.11
N VAL A 192 -14.61 -2.41 6.45
CA VAL A 192 -13.72 -1.61 7.31
C VAL A 192 -12.51 -2.46 7.71
N ARG A 193 -11.34 -2.08 7.21
CA ARG A 193 -10.03 -2.71 7.48
C ARG A 193 -9.18 -1.76 8.32
N VAL A 194 -8.84 -2.18 9.53
CA VAL A 194 -8.24 -1.29 10.55
C VAL A 194 -6.85 -0.83 10.12
N GLU A 195 -6.08 -1.73 9.52
CA GLU A 195 -4.75 -1.45 8.98
C GLU A 195 -4.79 -0.35 7.91
N GLU A 196 -5.79 -0.34 7.03
CA GLU A 196 -5.89 0.68 5.96
C GLU A 196 -6.29 2.05 6.50
N PHE A 197 -7.06 2.08 7.59
CA PHE A 197 -7.36 3.33 8.30
C PHE A 197 -6.11 3.91 8.92
N VAL A 198 -5.34 3.10 9.64
CA VAL A 198 -4.10 3.54 10.30
C VAL A 198 -3.07 3.97 9.26
N ASN A 199 -2.91 3.21 8.16
CA ASN A 199 -1.95 3.54 7.10
C ASN A 199 -2.39 4.67 6.16
N TYR A 200 -3.62 5.19 6.29
CA TYR A 200 -4.02 6.41 5.57
C TYR A 200 -3.24 7.66 6.06
N PHE A 201 -2.79 7.69 7.31
CA PHE A 201 -2.18 8.90 7.90
C PHE A 201 -0.66 8.86 7.91
N ASP A 202 -0.02 10.01 7.68
CA ASP A 202 1.43 10.15 7.85
C ASP A 202 1.79 10.47 9.31
N TYR A 203 2.51 9.55 9.94
CA TYR A 203 3.00 9.71 11.31
C TYR A 203 4.37 10.39 11.39
N ASN A 204 4.91 10.87 10.26
CA ASN A 204 6.19 11.57 10.12
C ASN A 204 7.38 10.77 10.64
N TYR A 205 7.45 9.48 10.29
CA TYR A 205 8.64 8.68 10.57
C TYR A 205 9.83 9.24 9.75
N PRO A 206 11.01 9.45 10.37
CA PRO A 206 12.17 9.91 9.62
C PRO A 206 12.55 8.92 8.51
N ALA A 207 12.84 9.40 7.30
CA ALA A 207 13.34 8.54 6.23
C ALA A 207 14.75 8.03 6.57
N PRO A 208 15.05 6.74 6.35
CA PRO A 208 16.40 6.20 6.55
C PRO A 208 17.37 6.78 5.51
N GLU A 209 18.59 7.11 5.93
CA GLU A 209 19.63 7.65 5.02
C GLU A 209 20.40 6.54 4.28
N GLN A 210 20.67 5.42 4.96
CA GLN A 210 21.55 4.35 4.48
C GLN A 210 20.78 3.10 4.05
N ASP A 211 19.94 2.57 4.93
CA ASP A 211 19.13 1.38 4.67
C ASP A 211 17.90 1.70 3.82
N ALA A 212 17.31 0.67 3.20
CA ALA A 212 16.04 0.81 2.48
C ALA A 212 14.88 1.14 3.44
N PHE A 213 14.98 0.74 4.71
CA PHE A 213 13.93 0.92 5.72
C PHE A 213 14.47 1.38 7.07
N GLY A 214 13.67 2.21 7.75
CA GLY A 214 13.77 2.48 9.19
C GLY A 214 12.64 1.80 9.96
N ILE A 215 12.93 1.24 11.13
CA ILE A 215 11.94 0.64 12.05
C ILE A 215 11.84 1.52 13.30
N TYR A 216 10.61 1.94 13.62
CA TYR A 216 10.26 2.79 14.74
C TYR A 216 9.26 2.07 15.63
N VAL A 217 9.53 2.06 16.94
CA VAL A 217 8.64 1.40 17.90
C VAL A 217 8.41 2.33 19.07
N ASP A 218 7.14 2.54 19.40
CA ASP A 218 6.71 3.19 20.63
C ASP A 218 5.51 2.46 21.25
N ALA A 219 5.28 2.66 22.54
CA ALA A 219 4.22 2.00 23.26
C ALA A 219 3.73 2.85 24.44
N THR A 220 2.51 2.56 24.87
CA THR A 220 1.84 3.28 25.95
C THR A 220 0.80 2.39 26.61
N THR A 221 0.30 2.79 27.79
CA THR A 221 -1.00 2.29 28.26
C THR A 221 -2.07 2.60 27.21
N THR A 222 -3.06 1.72 27.05
CA THR A 222 -4.08 1.90 26.01
C THR A 222 -5.37 2.48 26.58
N PRO A 223 -6.09 3.34 25.84
CA PRO A 223 -7.47 3.68 26.16
C PRO A 223 -8.44 2.55 25.78
N PHE A 224 -7.99 1.54 25.02
CA PHE A 224 -8.73 0.31 24.71
C PHE A 224 -8.73 -0.67 25.88
N GLY A 225 -9.78 -1.50 25.97
CA GLY A 225 -9.75 -2.68 26.82
C GLY A 225 -9.67 -2.40 28.33
N SER A 226 -8.81 -3.15 29.02
CA SER A 226 -8.67 -3.14 30.49
C SER A 226 -7.44 -2.35 30.93
N ALA A 227 -7.40 -1.95 32.21
CA ALA A 227 -6.26 -1.20 32.79
C ALA A 227 -4.91 -1.95 32.75
N GLU A 228 -4.90 -3.23 32.38
CA GLU A 228 -3.71 -4.08 32.28
C GLU A 228 -3.21 -4.23 30.82
N THR A 229 -3.92 -3.65 29.86
CA THR A 229 -3.58 -3.69 28.44
C THR A 229 -2.71 -2.49 28.07
N HIS A 230 -1.76 -2.71 27.16
CA HIS A 230 -0.91 -1.70 26.55
C HIS A 230 -1.14 -1.71 25.04
N ILE A 231 -0.80 -0.61 24.38
CA ILE A 231 -0.74 -0.54 22.92
C ILE A 231 0.68 -0.22 22.48
N ALA A 232 1.20 -1.01 21.55
CA ALA A 232 2.48 -0.77 20.89
C ALA A 232 2.25 -0.50 19.41
N ARG A 233 2.98 0.47 18.87
CA ARG A 233 2.99 0.80 17.45
C ARG A 233 4.34 0.43 16.87
N VAL A 234 4.31 -0.25 15.73
CA VAL A 234 5.47 -0.56 14.91
C VAL A 234 5.28 0.23 13.61
N GLY A 235 6.11 1.26 13.43
CA GLY A 235 6.19 2.07 12.21
C GLY A 235 7.38 1.68 11.37
N ILE A 236 7.18 1.54 10.07
CA ILE A 236 8.19 1.25 9.06
C ILE A 236 8.21 2.43 8.09
N GLN A 237 9.40 2.92 7.76
CA GLN A 237 9.58 4.00 6.80
C GLN A 237 10.54 3.55 5.70
N GLY A 238 10.03 3.46 4.47
CA GLY A 238 10.84 3.29 3.28
C GLY A 238 11.70 4.52 3.01
N LYS A 239 12.88 4.31 2.44
CA LYS A 239 13.75 5.38 1.97
C LYS A 239 13.01 6.28 0.98
N ALA A 240 13.05 7.59 1.23
CA ALA A 240 12.46 8.57 0.32
C ALA A 240 13.39 8.81 -0.88
N ILE A 241 12.81 8.78 -2.07
CA ILE A 241 13.47 9.17 -3.33
C ILE A 241 12.82 10.47 -3.78
N ASN A 242 13.63 11.47 -4.12
CA ASN A 242 13.10 12.72 -4.65
C ASN A 242 12.48 12.46 -6.04
N ALA A 243 11.33 13.08 -6.34
CA ALA A 243 10.63 12.87 -7.61
C ALA A 243 11.51 13.11 -8.86
N HIS A 244 12.44 14.06 -8.81
CA HIS A 244 13.38 14.34 -9.90
C HIS A 244 14.56 13.35 -10.00
N GLN A 245 14.72 12.51 -8.98
CA GLN A 245 15.73 11.44 -8.93
C GLN A 245 15.13 10.06 -9.18
N ARG A 246 13.80 9.97 -9.32
CA ARG A 246 13.10 8.74 -9.71
C ARG A 246 13.64 8.25 -11.05
N GLU A 247 13.73 6.93 -11.21
CA GLU A 247 13.99 6.32 -12.51
C GLU A 247 12.99 6.79 -13.57
N LYS A 248 13.42 6.90 -14.82
CA LYS A 248 12.52 7.17 -15.96
C LYS A 248 11.38 6.15 -16.02
N ALA A 249 10.20 6.57 -16.48
CA ALA A 249 9.01 5.75 -16.57
C ALA A 249 8.46 5.64 -18.00
N SER A 250 8.04 4.43 -18.34
CA SER A 250 7.21 4.10 -19.50
C SER A 250 5.86 3.62 -18.99
N LEU A 251 4.86 4.51 -19.05
CA LEU A 251 3.53 4.27 -18.49
C LEU A 251 2.52 3.97 -19.60
N THR A 252 1.75 2.91 -19.44
CA THR A 252 0.61 2.60 -20.32
C THR A 252 -0.68 2.72 -19.53
N PHE A 253 -1.47 3.74 -19.82
CA PHE A 253 -2.79 3.94 -19.21
C PHE A 253 -3.80 3.03 -19.92
N VAL A 254 -4.50 2.21 -19.15
CA VAL A 254 -5.57 1.31 -19.61
C VAL A 254 -6.86 1.79 -18.96
N ILE A 255 -7.69 2.48 -19.73
CA ILE A 255 -8.82 3.25 -19.21
C ILE A 255 -10.14 2.56 -19.56
N ASP A 256 -10.93 2.26 -18.54
CA ASP A 256 -12.32 1.84 -18.70
C ASP A 256 -13.15 3.00 -19.24
N VAL A 257 -13.82 2.77 -20.36
CA VAL A 257 -14.76 3.72 -20.96
C VAL A 257 -16.17 3.15 -21.05
N SER A 258 -16.47 2.06 -20.34
CA SER A 258 -17.78 1.44 -20.36
C SER A 258 -18.88 2.39 -19.87
N GLY A 259 -20.14 2.08 -20.21
CA GLY A 259 -21.29 2.89 -19.80
C GLY A 259 -21.43 3.13 -18.29
N SER A 260 -20.85 2.28 -17.43
CA SER A 260 -20.85 2.51 -15.98
C SER A 260 -19.92 3.66 -15.58
N MET A 261 -18.92 4.00 -16.40
CA MET A 261 -18.04 5.15 -16.19
C MET A 261 -18.72 6.51 -16.42
N ASP A 262 -20.03 6.53 -16.73
CA ASP A 262 -20.88 7.72 -16.84
C ASP A 262 -21.26 8.30 -15.46
N GLY A 263 -20.31 8.99 -14.83
CA GLY A 263 -20.51 9.66 -13.55
C GLY A 263 -19.42 10.69 -13.30
N HIS A 264 -19.74 11.78 -12.57
CA HIS A 264 -18.78 12.86 -12.31
C HIS A 264 -17.53 12.37 -11.55
N ASN A 265 -17.70 11.40 -10.65
CA ASN A 265 -16.65 10.74 -9.88
C ASN A 265 -16.05 9.50 -10.59
N ARG A 266 -16.24 9.36 -11.92
CA ARG A 266 -15.73 8.24 -12.73
C ARG A 266 -14.87 8.75 -13.88
N LEU A 267 -15.26 8.58 -15.15
CA LEU A 267 -14.41 8.99 -16.29
C LEU A 267 -13.91 10.45 -16.24
N PRO A 268 -14.71 11.46 -15.84
CA PRO A 268 -14.21 12.81 -15.63
C PRO A 268 -13.10 12.87 -14.58
N LEU A 269 -13.28 12.20 -13.43
CA LEU A 269 -12.27 12.11 -12.38
C LEU A 269 -11.03 11.34 -12.84
N VAL A 270 -11.18 10.27 -13.64
CA VAL A 270 -10.05 9.56 -14.27
C VAL A 270 -9.22 10.52 -15.12
N LYS A 271 -9.87 11.33 -15.96
CA LYS A 271 -9.18 12.30 -16.81
C LYS A 271 -8.43 13.36 -16.00
N GLU A 272 -9.07 13.89 -14.95
CA GLU A 272 -8.44 14.85 -14.05
C GLU A 272 -7.24 14.22 -13.32
N SER A 273 -7.41 13.00 -12.81
CA SER A 273 -6.38 12.26 -12.07
C SER A 273 -5.16 11.90 -12.93
N LEU A 274 -5.39 11.37 -14.14
CA LEU A 274 -4.30 11.08 -15.07
C LEU A 274 -3.63 12.36 -15.60
N SER A 275 -4.37 13.47 -15.68
CA SER A 275 -3.78 14.76 -16.01
C SER A 275 -2.85 15.25 -14.90
N LEU A 276 -3.23 15.08 -13.62
CA LEU A 276 -2.35 15.37 -12.48
C LEU A 276 -1.08 14.52 -12.54
N LEU A 277 -1.23 13.21 -12.75
CA LEU A 277 -0.09 12.29 -12.90
C LEU A 277 0.87 12.79 -13.99
N VAL A 278 0.35 13.10 -15.18
CA VAL A 278 1.14 13.56 -16.33
C VAL A 278 1.89 14.86 -16.04
N GLU A 279 1.35 15.76 -15.20
CA GLU A 279 2.04 16.99 -14.81
C GLU A 279 3.26 16.74 -13.92
N GLU A 280 3.30 15.62 -13.20
CA GLU A 280 4.38 15.22 -12.29
C GLU A 280 5.44 14.31 -12.93
N LEU A 281 5.25 13.94 -14.20
CA LEU A 281 6.23 13.16 -14.96
C LEU A 281 7.42 14.01 -15.41
N ASN A 282 8.59 13.38 -15.47
CA ASN A 282 9.83 13.98 -15.96
C ASN A 282 9.85 14.01 -17.51
N ASP A 283 10.65 14.90 -18.09
CA ASP A 283 10.71 15.11 -19.55
C ASP A 283 11.13 13.86 -20.35
N ASP A 284 11.85 12.93 -19.73
CA ASP A 284 12.32 11.67 -20.29
C ASP A 284 11.32 10.50 -20.15
N ASP A 285 10.21 10.71 -19.44
CA ASP A 285 9.13 9.74 -19.33
C ASP A 285 8.32 9.61 -20.64
N GLN A 286 7.60 8.50 -20.76
CA GLN A 286 6.70 8.21 -21.89
C GLN A 286 5.34 7.73 -21.42
N VAL A 287 4.29 8.11 -22.15
CA VAL A 287 2.91 7.69 -21.92
C VAL A 287 2.30 7.09 -23.19
N ALA A 288 1.63 5.97 -23.03
CA ALA A 288 0.71 5.38 -24.01
C ALA A 288 -0.70 5.29 -23.40
N ILE A 289 -1.73 5.30 -24.25
CA ILE A 289 -3.13 5.25 -23.79
C ILE A 289 -3.89 4.21 -24.60
N VAL A 290 -4.42 3.23 -23.89
CA VAL A 290 -5.39 2.24 -24.34
C VAL A 290 -6.71 2.51 -23.64
N VAL A 291 -7.80 2.43 -24.38
CA VAL A 291 -9.15 2.46 -23.81
C VAL A 291 -9.83 1.13 -24.06
N TYR A 292 -10.71 0.74 -23.15
CA TYR A 292 -11.53 -0.45 -23.33
C TYR A 292 -12.98 -0.20 -22.93
N GLY A 293 -13.87 -0.67 -23.80
CA GLY A 293 -15.30 -0.76 -23.57
C GLY A 293 -15.76 -2.14 -24.01
N SER A 294 -16.64 -2.21 -25.02
CA SER A 294 -16.94 -3.49 -25.69
C SER A 294 -15.72 -4.09 -26.41
N THR A 295 -14.80 -3.24 -26.85
CA THR A 295 -13.52 -3.61 -27.49
C THR A 295 -12.41 -2.75 -26.92
N ALA A 296 -11.16 -3.19 -27.05
CA ALA A 296 -9.98 -2.42 -26.66
C ALA A 296 -9.27 -1.85 -27.89
N HIS A 297 -8.81 -0.60 -27.79
CA HIS A 297 -8.03 0.04 -28.84
C HIS A 297 -7.09 1.13 -28.30
N THR A 298 -6.01 1.38 -29.03
CA THR A 298 -5.01 2.40 -28.68
C THR A 298 -5.49 3.79 -29.12
N ILE A 299 -5.52 4.74 -28.18
CA ILE A 299 -5.81 6.17 -28.44
C ILE A 299 -4.51 6.95 -28.65
N LEU A 300 -3.45 6.56 -27.94
CA LEU A 300 -2.15 7.21 -28.01
C LEU A 300 -1.04 6.16 -28.01
N GLU A 301 -0.29 6.10 -29.11
CA GLU A 301 0.97 5.37 -29.16
C GLU A 301 2.01 6.02 -28.23
N PRO A 302 2.99 5.25 -27.71
CA PRO A 302 4.01 5.74 -26.78
C PRO A 302 4.60 7.09 -27.18
N THR A 303 4.38 8.06 -26.30
CA THR A 303 4.65 9.46 -26.55
C THR A 303 5.45 10.04 -25.40
N SER A 304 6.62 10.59 -25.72
CA SER A 304 7.47 11.28 -24.74
C SER A 304 6.79 12.51 -24.15
N MET A 305 7.08 12.76 -22.88
CA MET A 305 6.68 13.95 -22.13
C MET A 305 7.11 15.28 -22.75
N ALA A 306 8.11 15.28 -23.64
CA ALA A 306 8.41 16.44 -24.51
C ALA A 306 7.22 16.89 -25.38
N ARG A 307 6.21 16.01 -25.58
CA ARG A 307 4.93 16.29 -26.25
C ARG A 307 3.75 16.22 -25.27
N LYS A 308 3.92 16.70 -24.03
CA LYS A 308 2.90 16.71 -22.98
C LYS A 308 1.52 17.18 -23.45
N ASP A 309 1.47 18.21 -24.29
CA ASP A 309 0.21 18.75 -24.82
C ASP A 309 -0.57 17.75 -25.69
N VAL A 310 0.12 16.80 -26.34
CA VAL A 310 -0.49 15.72 -27.11
C VAL A 310 -1.09 14.68 -26.17
N ILE A 311 -0.37 14.33 -25.10
CA ILE A 311 -0.83 13.37 -24.09
C ILE A 311 -2.08 13.89 -23.39
N LEU A 312 -2.05 15.12 -22.88
CA LEU A 312 -3.20 15.75 -22.21
C LEU A 312 -4.41 15.88 -23.15
N ARG A 313 -4.20 16.18 -24.43
CA ARG A 313 -5.30 16.21 -25.41
C ARG A 313 -5.90 14.82 -25.65
N ALA A 314 -5.08 13.78 -25.69
CA ALA A 314 -5.55 12.40 -25.84
C ALA A 314 -6.40 11.96 -24.65
N ILE A 315 -5.94 12.23 -23.41
CA ILE A 315 -6.71 11.96 -22.18
C ILE A 315 -8.07 12.67 -22.22
N ASN A 316 -8.07 13.97 -22.53
CA ASN A 316 -9.30 14.76 -22.55
C ASN A 316 -10.29 14.32 -23.64
N ALA A 317 -9.81 13.72 -24.73
CA ALA A 317 -10.61 13.23 -25.85
C ALA A 317 -11.26 11.86 -25.61
N VAL A 318 -10.92 11.16 -24.53
CA VAL A 318 -11.52 9.85 -24.20
C VAL A 318 -13.03 10.01 -23.96
N GLU A 319 -13.86 9.18 -24.58
CA GLU A 319 -15.32 9.21 -24.42
C GLU A 319 -15.84 7.84 -24.04
N ILE A 320 -17.04 7.79 -23.48
CA ILE A 320 -17.70 6.57 -23.04
C ILE A 320 -18.11 5.73 -24.27
N GLU A 321 -17.83 4.43 -24.23
CA GLU A 321 -18.14 3.47 -25.27
C GLU A 321 -18.53 2.09 -24.69
N GLY A 322 -19.74 1.62 -25.05
CA GLY A 322 -20.08 0.20 -24.97
C GLY A 322 -20.19 -0.41 -23.56
N SER A 323 -19.96 -1.72 -23.50
CA SER A 323 -19.92 -2.52 -22.26
C SER A 323 -18.50 -2.56 -21.69
N THR A 324 -18.18 -3.51 -20.81
CA THR A 324 -16.86 -3.62 -20.16
C THR A 324 -16.17 -4.90 -20.61
N ASN A 325 -14.96 -4.79 -21.15
CA ASN A 325 -14.09 -5.91 -21.51
C ASN A 325 -12.66 -5.65 -21.02
N ALA A 326 -12.47 -5.82 -19.70
CA ALA A 326 -11.19 -5.56 -19.04
C ALA A 326 -10.06 -6.49 -19.53
N GLU A 327 -10.38 -7.74 -19.89
CA GLU A 327 -9.40 -8.69 -20.43
C GLU A 327 -8.75 -8.14 -21.71
N ALA A 328 -9.56 -7.70 -22.68
CA ALA A 328 -9.05 -7.13 -23.92
C ALA A 328 -8.24 -5.86 -23.68
N GLY A 329 -8.67 -5.03 -22.72
CA GLY A 329 -7.96 -3.82 -22.30
C GLY A 329 -6.57 -4.12 -21.75
N LEU A 330 -6.49 -5.04 -20.78
CA LEU A 330 -5.23 -5.47 -20.16
C LEU A 330 -4.31 -6.15 -21.16
N GLN A 331 -4.81 -7.09 -21.98
CA GLN A 331 -4.00 -7.77 -23.00
C GLN A 331 -3.38 -6.76 -23.98
N LEU A 332 -4.16 -5.79 -24.46
CA LEU A 332 -3.64 -4.75 -25.35
C LEU A 332 -2.67 -3.81 -24.64
N GLY A 333 -2.98 -3.41 -23.40
CA GLY A 333 -2.12 -2.56 -22.57
C GLY A 333 -0.75 -3.18 -22.32
N TYR A 334 -0.72 -4.43 -21.85
CA TYR A 334 0.54 -5.14 -21.62
C TYR A 334 1.32 -5.41 -22.90
N LYS A 335 0.63 -5.78 -23.99
CA LYS A 335 1.28 -5.93 -25.28
C LYS A 335 1.98 -4.63 -25.69
N LEU A 336 1.28 -3.50 -25.59
CA LEU A 336 1.83 -2.20 -25.96
C LEU A 336 3.02 -1.79 -25.06
N ALA A 337 2.89 -2.04 -23.75
CA ALA A 337 3.96 -1.80 -22.78
C ALA A 337 5.20 -2.67 -23.05
N SER A 338 5.00 -3.95 -23.38
CA SER A 338 6.08 -4.89 -23.70
C SER A 338 6.78 -4.55 -25.03
N GLU A 339 6.02 -4.17 -26.07
CA GLU A 339 6.58 -3.73 -27.36
C GLU A 339 7.45 -2.47 -27.23
N HIS A 340 7.22 -1.67 -26.18
CA HIS A 340 7.94 -0.43 -25.90
C HIS A 340 8.65 -0.45 -24.55
N PHE A 341 9.05 -1.66 -24.13
CA PHE A 341 9.79 -1.86 -22.91
C PHE A 341 11.10 -1.06 -22.93
N GLN A 342 11.34 -0.33 -21.86
CA GLN A 342 12.57 0.42 -21.66
C GLN A 342 13.44 -0.25 -20.60
N ASN A 343 14.67 -0.60 -20.97
CA ASN A 343 15.67 -1.04 -19.99
C ASN A 343 15.99 0.10 -19.01
N ASP A 344 16.28 -0.26 -17.76
CA ASP A 344 16.61 0.66 -16.67
C ASP A 344 15.54 1.75 -16.48
N ALA A 345 14.27 1.36 -16.62
CA ALA A 345 13.11 2.21 -16.49
C ALA A 345 12.00 1.48 -15.71
N ILE A 346 11.12 2.26 -15.12
CA ILE A 346 9.84 1.78 -14.60
C ILE A 346 8.93 1.51 -15.79
N ASN A 347 8.61 0.25 -16.05
CA ASN A 347 7.64 -0.14 -17.08
C ASN A 347 6.35 -0.54 -16.37
N ARG A 348 5.28 0.23 -16.56
CA ARG A 348 4.07 0.05 -15.75
C ARG A 348 2.78 0.28 -16.53
N VAL A 349 1.84 -0.62 -16.34
CA VAL A 349 0.45 -0.47 -16.77
C VAL A 349 -0.33 0.16 -15.61
N ILE A 350 -1.14 1.18 -15.90
CA ILE A 350 -2.07 1.79 -14.93
C ILE A 350 -3.48 1.51 -15.40
N LEU A 351 -4.18 0.61 -14.70
CA LEU A 351 -5.57 0.25 -14.98
C LEU A 351 -6.51 1.19 -14.21
N CYS A 352 -7.39 1.90 -14.91
CA CYS A 352 -8.41 2.76 -14.31
C CYS A 352 -9.80 2.18 -14.59
N SER A 353 -10.56 1.82 -13.55
CA SER A 353 -11.92 1.25 -13.70
C SER A 353 -12.83 1.63 -12.54
N ASP A 354 -14.15 1.54 -12.72
CA ASP A 354 -15.14 1.57 -11.64
C ASP A 354 -15.47 0.17 -11.07
N GLY A 355 -14.64 -0.81 -11.43
CA GLY A 355 -14.63 -2.14 -10.80
C GLY A 355 -15.75 -3.04 -11.28
N VAL A 356 -16.59 -2.57 -12.21
CA VAL A 356 -17.55 -3.42 -12.92
C VAL A 356 -16.79 -4.22 -13.97
N ALA A 357 -15.92 -5.11 -13.53
CA ALA A 357 -15.34 -6.11 -14.41
C ALA A 357 -16.46 -7.08 -14.80
N ASN A 358 -17.20 -6.75 -15.87
CA ASN A 358 -17.77 -7.79 -16.71
C ASN A 358 -16.58 -8.51 -17.32
N VAL A 359 -15.99 -9.44 -16.56
CA VAL A 359 -15.04 -10.42 -17.08
C VAL A 359 -15.88 -11.29 -18.00
N GLY A 360 -16.07 -10.87 -19.24
CA GLY A 360 -16.97 -11.55 -20.16
C GLY A 360 -16.52 -12.99 -20.30
N ALA A 361 -17.38 -13.98 -20.05
CA ALA A 361 -17.23 -15.42 -20.31
C ALA A 361 -15.92 -16.16 -19.90
N THR A 362 -14.86 -15.49 -19.43
CA THR A 362 -13.52 -16.05 -19.22
C THR A 362 -13.21 -16.21 -17.72
N ASP A 363 -12.38 -17.21 -17.42
CA ASP A 363 -11.86 -17.56 -16.10
C ASP A 363 -10.97 -16.43 -15.52
N PRO A 364 -11.30 -15.83 -14.35
CA PRO A 364 -10.47 -14.83 -13.69
C PRO A 364 -8.98 -15.20 -13.55
N GLU A 365 -8.67 -16.50 -13.46
CA GLU A 365 -7.28 -16.97 -13.35
C GLU A 365 -6.46 -16.72 -14.64
N ALA A 366 -7.07 -16.69 -15.82
CA ALA A 366 -6.34 -16.46 -17.08
C ALA A 366 -5.78 -15.03 -17.17
N ILE A 367 -6.51 -14.04 -16.66
CA ILE A 367 -6.05 -12.64 -16.59
C ILE A 367 -4.89 -12.54 -15.59
N ARG A 368 -5.03 -13.20 -14.44
CA ARG A 368 -4.00 -13.25 -13.39
C ARG A 368 -2.71 -13.89 -13.88
N GLU A 369 -2.78 -15.03 -14.58
CA GLU A 369 -1.63 -15.69 -15.20
C GLU A 369 -0.94 -14.77 -16.21
N THR A 370 -1.71 -14.09 -17.06
CA THR A 370 -1.17 -13.11 -18.02
C THR A 370 -0.43 -11.98 -17.31
N ILE A 371 -0.99 -11.44 -16.22
CA ILE A 371 -0.36 -10.39 -15.42
C ILE A 371 0.99 -10.89 -14.88
N ARG A 372 1.00 -12.05 -14.21
CA ARG A 372 2.24 -12.63 -13.63
C ARG A 372 3.33 -12.85 -14.68
N ASP A 373 2.96 -13.27 -15.88
CA ASP A 373 3.90 -13.44 -17.00
C ASP A 373 4.57 -12.12 -17.41
N TYR A 374 3.82 -11.01 -17.46
CA TYR A 374 4.37 -9.69 -17.77
C TYR A 374 5.15 -9.09 -16.60
N THR A 375 4.70 -9.33 -15.37
CA THR A 375 5.43 -8.97 -14.14
C THR A 375 6.81 -9.62 -14.12
N ALA A 376 6.90 -10.91 -14.46
CA ALA A 376 8.18 -11.63 -14.57
C ALA A 376 9.11 -11.06 -15.66
N GLN A 377 8.55 -10.33 -16.64
CA GLN A 377 9.29 -9.61 -17.68
C GLN A 377 9.61 -8.15 -17.29
N GLY A 378 9.23 -7.72 -16.08
CA GLY A 378 9.49 -6.38 -15.56
C GLY A 378 8.46 -5.32 -15.93
N VAL A 379 7.25 -5.71 -16.37
CA VAL A 379 6.13 -4.80 -16.60
C VAL A 379 5.10 -4.95 -15.49
N TYR A 380 5.01 -3.97 -14.60
CA TYR A 380 4.17 -4.02 -13.40
C TYR A 380 2.78 -3.41 -13.60
N LEU A 381 1.85 -3.67 -12.66
CA LEU A 381 0.48 -3.16 -12.68
C LEU A 381 0.21 -2.24 -11.48
N THR A 382 -0.40 -1.10 -11.73
CA THR A 382 -1.13 -0.34 -10.72
C THR A 382 -2.60 -0.34 -11.09
N THR A 383 -3.48 -0.64 -10.15
CA THR A 383 -4.93 -0.61 -10.36
C THR A 383 -5.53 0.56 -9.58
N VAL A 384 -6.45 1.28 -10.21
CA VAL A 384 -7.05 2.50 -9.67
C VAL A 384 -8.55 2.44 -9.85
N GLY A 385 -9.25 2.37 -8.72
CA GLY A 385 -10.70 2.30 -8.61
C GLY A 385 -11.33 3.69 -8.57
N PHE A 386 -12.37 3.94 -9.38
CA PHE A 386 -13.08 5.22 -9.42
C PHE A 386 -14.57 5.06 -9.13
N GLY A 387 -15.08 5.72 -8.09
CA GLY A 387 -16.52 5.74 -7.79
C GLY A 387 -17.14 4.35 -7.52
N MET A 388 -16.33 3.45 -6.95
CA MET A 388 -16.68 2.06 -6.58
C MET A 388 -17.21 1.95 -5.13
N GLY A 389 -17.78 0.80 -4.80
CA GLY A 389 -18.05 0.39 -3.41
C GLY A 389 -18.34 -1.11 -3.34
N GLY A 390 -17.75 -1.81 -2.36
CA GLY A 390 -18.01 -3.23 -2.10
C GLY A 390 -17.03 -4.22 -2.78
N TYR A 391 -17.54 -5.37 -3.25
CA TYR A 391 -16.78 -6.55 -3.72
C TYR A 391 -15.77 -6.29 -4.86
N ASN A 392 -15.99 -5.24 -5.64
CA ASN A 392 -15.15 -4.91 -6.80
C ASN A 392 -13.72 -4.48 -6.41
N ASP A 393 -13.53 -4.00 -5.18
CA ASP A 393 -12.22 -3.60 -4.65
C ASP A 393 -11.29 -4.81 -4.52
N TYR A 394 -11.83 -5.97 -4.11
CA TYR A 394 -11.03 -7.18 -3.90
C TYR A 394 -10.40 -7.69 -5.20
N MET A 395 -11.14 -7.68 -6.32
CA MET A 395 -10.57 -8.11 -7.60
C MET A 395 -9.44 -7.16 -8.04
N MET A 396 -9.63 -5.85 -7.90
CA MET A 396 -8.63 -4.86 -8.31
C MET A 396 -7.35 -4.95 -7.46
N GLU A 397 -7.49 -5.18 -6.16
CA GLU A 397 -6.40 -5.49 -5.24
C GLU A 397 -5.66 -6.77 -5.66
N GLN A 398 -6.40 -7.84 -5.93
CA GLN A 398 -5.85 -9.11 -6.39
C GLN A 398 -5.07 -9.01 -7.70
N LEU A 399 -5.50 -8.17 -8.65
CA LEU A 399 -4.76 -7.91 -9.89
C LEU A 399 -3.50 -7.09 -9.64
N ALA A 400 -3.54 -6.09 -8.76
CA ALA A 400 -2.38 -5.28 -8.38
C ALA A 400 -1.29 -6.16 -7.74
N ASN A 401 -1.69 -7.06 -6.83
CA ASN A 401 -0.79 -8.00 -6.16
C ASN A 401 -0.10 -8.94 -7.16
N ASP A 402 -0.82 -9.52 -8.14
CA ASP A 402 -0.18 -10.32 -9.20
C ASP A 402 0.75 -9.48 -10.10
N GLY A 403 0.48 -8.18 -10.17
CA GLY A 403 1.19 -7.20 -10.99
C GLY A 403 2.38 -6.54 -10.29
N ASN A 404 2.72 -6.96 -9.07
CA ASN A 404 3.74 -6.37 -8.22
C ASN A 404 3.62 -4.84 -8.12
N GLY A 405 2.40 -4.36 -7.88
CA GLY A 405 2.14 -2.93 -7.67
C GLY A 405 0.92 -2.69 -6.80
N ASN A 406 0.51 -1.42 -6.73
CA ASN A 406 -0.42 -0.96 -5.70
C ASN A 406 -1.86 -0.84 -6.23
N TYR A 407 -2.82 -0.98 -5.32
CA TYR A 407 -4.22 -0.60 -5.54
C TYR A 407 -4.51 0.76 -4.88
N ALA A 408 -5.21 1.64 -5.62
CA ALA A 408 -5.67 2.93 -5.10
C ALA A 408 -7.16 3.11 -5.38
N TYR A 409 -7.89 3.68 -4.42
CA TYR A 409 -9.29 4.06 -4.59
C TYR A 409 -9.42 5.58 -4.59
N VAL A 410 -9.95 6.14 -5.68
CA VAL A 410 -10.05 7.58 -5.92
C VAL A 410 -11.54 7.97 -6.04
N ASP A 411 -12.04 8.63 -5.00
CA ASP A 411 -13.41 9.17 -4.93
C ASP A 411 -13.49 10.68 -5.17
N THR A 412 -12.38 11.38 -4.96
CA THR A 412 -12.26 12.84 -5.02
C THR A 412 -10.97 13.26 -5.72
N LEU A 413 -10.91 14.53 -6.13
CA LEU A 413 -9.70 15.10 -6.72
C LEU A 413 -8.56 15.24 -5.70
N ASP A 414 -8.88 15.38 -4.41
CA ASP A 414 -7.88 15.45 -3.34
C ASP A 414 -7.24 14.07 -3.14
N GLU A 415 -8.02 12.99 -3.20
CA GLU A 415 -7.49 11.62 -3.20
C GLU A 415 -6.60 11.36 -4.44
N ALA A 416 -7.02 11.87 -5.61
CA ALA A 416 -6.20 11.78 -6.82
C ALA A 416 -4.86 12.51 -6.67
N GLN A 417 -4.83 13.69 -6.02
CA GLN A 417 -3.59 14.42 -5.72
C GLN A 417 -2.71 13.63 -4.77
N ARG A 418 -3.26 13.05 -3.71
CA ARG A 418 -2.51 12.20 -2.79
C ARG A 418 -1.83 11.05 -3.51
N VAL A 419 -2.55 10.33 -4.37
CA VAL A 419 -2.01 9.17 -5.09
C VAL A 419 -1.00 9.58 -6.18
N PHE A 420 -1.34 10.54 -7.03
CA PHE A 420 -0.60 10.83 -8.26
C PHE A 420 0.35 12.03 -8.19
N VAL A 421 0.32 12.80 -7.09
CA VAL A 421 1.23 13.92 -6.87
C VAL A 421 2.11 13.65 -5.64
N GLU A 422 1.49 13.44 -4.49
CA GLU A 422 2.23 13.29 -3.22
C GLU A 422 2.97 11.94 -3.17
N ASN A 423 2.29 10.86 -3.56
CA ASN A 423 2.81 9.48 -3.47
C ASN A 423 3.21 8.88 -4.82
N LEU A 424 3.40 9.68 -5.87
CA LEU A 424 3.72 9.18 -7.21
C LEU A 424 4.98 8.33 -7.22
N THR A 425 6.04 8.79 -6.54
CA THR A 425 7.34 8.09 -6.55
C THR A 425 7.24 6.75 -5.82
N GLY A 426 6.52 6.69 -4.70
CA GLY A 426 6.24 5.44 -4.00
C GLY A 426 5.35 4.50 -4.81
N THR A 427 4.40 5.05 -5.56
CA THR A 427 3.56 4.24 -6.46
C THR A 427 4.37 3.61 -7.57
N LEU A 428 5.34 4.33 -8.15
CA LEU A 428 6.04 3.89 -9.36
C LEU A 428 7.32 3.08 -9.07
N GLN A 429 8.14 3.49 -8.09
CA GLN A 429 9.47 2.93 -7.87
C GLN A 429 9.51 2.05 -6.61
N VAL A 430 9.71 0.76 -6.84
CA VAL A 430 9.85 -0.26 -5.79
C VAL A 430 11.27 -0.21 -5.22
N ILE A 431 11.38 -0.16 -3.89
CA ILE A 431 12.68 -0.21 -3.18
C ILE A 431 12.92 -1.57 -2.51
N ALA A 432 11.91 -2.43 -2.47
CA ALA A 432 12.00 -3.77 -1.88
C ALA A 432 10.93 -4.71 -2.43
N LYS A 433 11.32 -5.98 -2.58
CA LYS A 433 10.44 -7.11 -2.90
C LYS A 433 10.30 -8.03 -1.69
N ASP A 434 9.24 -8.81 -1.63
CA ASP A 434 8.97 -9.82 -0.59
C ASP A 434 9.11 -9.24 0.84
N ALA A 435 8.61 -8.03 1.06
CA ALA A 435 8.81 -7.32 2.32
C ALA A 435 7.88 -7.86 3.42
N LYS A 436 8.48 -8.52 4.41
CA LYS A 436 7.77 -9.17 5.53
C LYS A 436 8.19 -8.56 6.85
N LEU A 437 7.24 -8.46 7.77
CA LEU A 437 7.49 -8.10 9.16
C LEU A 437 7.09 -9.24 10.07
N GLN A 438 7.91 -9.52 11.09
CA GLN A 438 7.61 -10.46 12.16
C GLN A 438 7.88 -9.81 13.51
N VAL A 439 6.88 -9.81 14.39
CA VAL A 439 7.04 -9.43 15.80
C VAL A 439 7.21 -10.70 16.63
N GLU A 440 8.37 -10.84 17.27
CA GLU A 440 8.73 -11.97 18.14
C GLU A 440 8.51 -11.56 19.60
N PHE A 441 7.44 -12.04 20.23
CA PHE A 441 7.10 -11.73 21.61
C PHE A 441 7.87 -12.59 22.61
N ASN A 442 8.39 -11.96 23.66
CA ASN A 442 9.03 -12.67 24.77
C ASN A 442 7.95 -13.27 25.69
N GLN A 443 7.85 -14.59 25.70
CA GLN A 443 6.84 -15.34 26.45
C GLN A 443 6.94 -15.16 27.98
N ASP A 444 8.10 -14.78 28.51
CA ASP A 444 8.29 -14.50 29.94
C ASP A 444 7.83 -13.11 30.35
N VAL A 445 7.63 -12.21 29.37
CA VAL A 445 7.27 -10.81 29.58
C VAL A 445 5.85 -10.50 29.12
N VAL A 446 5.47 -11.02 27.96
CA VAL A 446 4.17 -10.82 27.34
C VAL A 446 3.33 -12.08 27.53
N GLU A 447 2.12 -11.93 28.09
CA GLU A 447 1.18 -13.04 28.27
C GLU A 447 0.41 -13.33 26.99
N ARG A 448 -0.14 -12.28 26.37
CA ARG A 448 -0.94 -12.37 25.15
C ARG A 448 -0.86 -11.07 24.37
N TYR A 449 -1.04 -11.15 23.07
CA TYR A 449 -1.10 -10.00 22.16
C TYR A 449 -2.27 -10.13 21.19
N ARG A 450 -2.62 -9.03 20.52
CA ARG A 450 -3.56 -8.96 19.41
C ARG A 450 -3.04 -7.95 18.41
N LEU A 451 -2.88 -8.36 17.16
CA LEU A 451 -2.63 -7.45 16.03
C LEU A 451 -3.96 -6.80 15.62
N LEU A 452 -3.98 -5.47 15.53
CA LEU A 452 -5.16 -4.72 15.09
C LEU A 452 -5.10 -4.58 13.56
N GLY A 453 -6.06 -5.20 12.87
CA GLY A 453 -6.08 -5.28 11.41
C GLY A 453 -5.23 -6.43 10.86
N TYR A 454 -4.87 -6.32 9.57
CA TYR A 454 -4.03 -7.25 8.81
C TYR A 454 -4.59 -8.67 8.65
N GLU A 455 -5.90 -8.87 8.85
CA GLU A 455 -6.51 -10.21 8.81
C GLU A 455 -6.42 -10.89 7.43
N ASN A 456 -6.36 -10.09 6.35
CA ASN A 456 -6.19 -10.60 4.98
C ASN A 456 -4.73 -10.66 4.53
N ARG A 457 -3.80 -10.19 5.35
CA ARG A 457 -2.36 -10.07 5.05
C ARG A 457 -1.48 -10.89 5.99
N ASP A 458 -2.11 -11.81 6.74
CA ASP A 458 -1.45 -12.77 7.60
C ASP A 458 -0.56 -13.71 6.76
N VAL A 459 0.71 -13.78 7.13
CA VAL A 459 1.68 -14.67 6.51
C VAL A 459 2.01 -15.73 7.55
N ALA A 460 1.91 -17.01 7.18
CA ALA A 460 2.25 -18.07 8.12
C ALA A 460 3.66 -17.85 8.69
N ASP A 461 3.85 -17.97 10.02
CA ASP A 461 5.14 -17.63 10.64
C ASP A 461 6.31 -18.46 10.12
N ALA A 462 6.03 -19.69 9.68
CA ALA A 462 7.00 -20.56 9.02
C ALA A 462 7.53 -19.97 7.71
N ASP A 463 6.75 -19.11 7.06
CA ASP A 463 7.06 -18.47 5.79
C ASP A 463 7.82 -17.14 5.91
N PHE A 464 8.06 -16.65 7.14
CA PHE A 464 8.89 -15.46 7.36
C PHE A 464 10.29 -15.57 6.75
N ARG A 465 10.92 -16.76 6.84
CA ARG A 465 12.24 -17.04 6.25
C ARG A 465 12.14 -17.86 4.95
N ASN A 466 10.94 -18.01 4.41
CA ASN A 466 10.71 -18.68 3.14
C ASN A 466 10.70 -17.64 2.03
N ASP A 467 11.84 -17.45 1.37
CA ASP A 467 12.01 -16.49 0.27
C ASP A 467 11.26 -16.91 -1.01
N ARG A 468 10.47 -18.00 -0.97
CA ARG A 468 9.60 -18.43 -2.07
C ARG A 468 8.15 -17.96 -1.92
N VAL A 469 7.82 -17.41 -0.75
CA VAL A 469 6.49 -16.86 -0.48
C VAL A 469 6.56 -15.38 -0.71
N ASP A 470 5.80 -14.92 -1.69
CA ASP A 470 5.62 -13.51 -1.97
C ASP A 470 4.89 -12.82 -0.81
N ALA A 471 5.37 -11.64 -0.43
CA ALA A 471 4.77 -10.80 0.61
C ALA A 471 4.62 -9.34 0.19
N GLY A 472 4.64 -9.11 -1.12
CA GLY A 472 4.39 -7.82 -1.72
C GLY A 472 5.63 -6.92 -1.78
N GLU A 473 5.48 -5.88 -2.58
CA GLU A 473 6.47 -4.84 -2.84
C GLU A 473 6.25 -3.63 -1.95
N VAL A 474 7.34 -2.91 -1.70
CA VAL A 474 7.26 -1.62 -1.02
C VAL A 474 7.91 -0.54 -1.86
N GLY A 475 7.14 0.53 -2.07
CA GLY A 475 7.54 1.72 -2.81
C GLY A 475 8.45 2.66 -2.03
N ALA A 476 9.19 3.50 -2.75
CA ALA A 476 9.99 4.57 -2.17
C ALA A 476 9.15 5.52 -1.31
N GLY A 477 9.60 5.81 -0.10
CA GLY A 477 8.90 6.71 0.84
C GLY A 477 7.63 6.12 1.48
N HIS A 478 7.19 4.92 1.09
CA HIS A 478 6.02 4.28 1.68
C HIS A 478 6.25 4.03 3.19
N ASN A 479 5.25 4.35 4.00
CA ASN A 479 5.21 4.06 5.42
C ASN A 479 4.20 2.94 5.74
N VAL A 480 4.51 2.12 6.74
CA VAL A 480 3.61 1.06 7.20
C VAL A 480 3.53 1.11 8.71
N THR A 481 2.34 1.03 9.26
CA THR A 481 2.07 1.11 10.69
C THR A 481 1.22 -0.08 11.13
N ALA A 482 1.71 -0.81 12.12
CA ALA A 482 0.97 -1.88 12.79
C ALA A 482 0.78 -1.55 14.27
N LEU A 483 -0.39 -1.89 14.80
CA LEU A 483 -0.72 -1.69 16.21
C LEU A 483 -0.97 -3.04 16.89
N TYR A 484 -0.40 -3.20 18.07
CA TYR A 484 -0.58 -4.38 18.91
C TYR A 484 -1.17 -4.00 20.25
N GLU A 485 -2.27 -4.65 20.63
CA GLU A 485 -2.68 -4.71 22.03
C GLU A 485 -1.90 -5.80 22.74
N ILE A 486 -1.29 -5.45 23.88
CA ILE A 486 -0.37 -6.33 24.60
C ILE A 486 -0.76 -6.39 26.06
N VAL A 487 -0.85 -7.61 26.60
CA VAL A 487 -0.99 -7.86 28.03
C VAL A 487 0.31 -8.41 28.57
N LEU A 488 0.87 -7.71 29.55
CA LEU A 488 2.14 -8.06 30.17
C LEU A 488 1.92 -9.02 31.34
N ARG A 489 2.87 -9.94 31.55
CA ARG A 489 2.93 -10.73 32.77
C ARG A 489 3.29 -9.84 33.96
N GLU A 490 2.66 -10.10 35.10
CA GLU A 490 3.02 -9.43 36.35
C GLU A 490 4.50 -9.67 36.71
N GLN A 491 5.17 -8.62 37.19
CA GLN A 491 6.56 -8.68 37.72
C GLN A 491 7.62 -9.20 36.72
N SER A 492 7.35 -9.15 35.41
CA SER A 492 8.33 -9.41 34.35
C SER A 492 9.29 -8.22 34.16
N ASN A 493 10.40 -8.37 33.44
CA ASN A 493 11.33 -7.28 33.07
C ASN A 493 12.12 -7.67 31.80
N GLY A 494 12.72 -6.69 31.12
CA GLY A 494 13.56 -6.89 29.92
C GLY A 494 12.81 -6.69 28.60
N ILE A 495 13.35 -7.25 27.53
CA ILE A 495 12.80 -7.13 26.17
C ILE A 495 11.40 -7.76 26.14
N ALA A 496 10.39 -6.97 25.77
CA ALA A 496 9.01 -7.43 25.61
C ALA A 496 8.80 -8.13 24.26
N PHE A 497 9.37 -7.58 23.19
CA PHE A 497 9.32 -8.16 21.86
C PHE A 497 10.47 -7.65 20.99
N THR A 498 10.74 -8.34 19.87
CA THR A 498 11.67 -7.90 18.83
C THR A 498 10.93 -7.79 17.51
N VAL A 499 10.99 -6.63 16.86
CA VAL A 499 10.48 -6.43 15.51
C VAL A 499 11.57 -6.85 14.53
N ARG A 500 11.26 -7.75 13.61
CA ARG A 500 12.14 -8.18 12.52
C ARG A 500 11.49 -7.82 11.19
N MET A 501 12.28 -7.28 10.27
CA MET A 501 11.85 -7.03 8.90
C MET A 501 12.79 -7.73 7.95
N ARG A 502 12.25 -8.47 6.98
CA ARG A 502 13.02 -9.14 5.93
C ARG A 502 12.53 -8.64 4.56
N TYR A 503 13.44 -8.38 3.65
CA TYR A 503 13.11 -7.91 2.30
C TYR A 503 14.22 -8.25 1.30
N ALA A 504 13.87 -8.37 0.03
CA ALA A 504 14.81 -8.55 -1.07
C ALA A 504 15.06 -7.22 -1.79
N ASP A 505 16.32 -6.92 -2.08
CA ASP A 505 16.72 -5.80 -2.92
C ASP A 505 16.21 -6.01 -4.36
N PRO A 506 15.50 -5.04 -4.97
CA PRO A 506 14.80 -5.24 -6.24
C PRO A 506 15.73 -5.45 -7.43
N GLU A 507 16.97 -4.96 -7.36
CA GLU A 507 17.97 -5.07 -8.43
C GLU A 507 18.83 -6.33 -8.28
N THR A 508 19.33 -6.59 -7.08
CA THR A 508 20.32 -7.66 -6.81
C THR A 508 19.69 -8.96 -6.33
N GLY A 509 18.45 -8.92 -5.82
CA GLY A 509 17.80 -10.04 -5.14
C GLY A 509 18.43 -10.39 -3.79
N GLU A 510 19.36 -9.58 -3.27
CA GLU A 510 19.96 -9.81 -1.96
C GLU A 510 18.90 -9.66 -0.86
N VAL A 511 18.73 -10.68 -0.03
CA VAL A 511 17.79 -10.64 1.09
C VAL A 511 18.47 -10.06 2.33
N ARG A 512 17.85 -9.03 2.91
CA ARG A 512 18.31 -8.33 4.11
C ARG A 512 17.34 -8.53 5.27
N GLU A 513 17.85 -8.50 6.50
CA GLU A 513 17.04 -8.56 7.72
C GLU A 513 17.45 -7.42 8.68
N LEU A 514 16.46 -6.65 9.15
CA LEU A 514 16.59 -5.65 10.20
C LEU A 514 15.93 -6.17 11.48
N ALA A 515 16.46 -5.83 12.65
CA ALA A 515 15.88 -6.23 13.93
C ALA A 515 15.98 -5.13 14.98
N VAL A 516 14.85 -4.79 15.61
CA VAL A 516 14.75 -3.77 16.66
C VAL A 516 14.09 -4.39 17.91
N PRO A 517 14.82 -4.58 19.02
CA PRO A 517 14.23 -5.00 20.29
C PRO A 517 13.51 -3.84 20.98
N PHE A 518 12.42 -4.15 21.69
CA PHE A 518 11.67 -3.18 22.47
C PHE A 518 11.57 -3.58 23.95
N GLU A 519 11.96 -2.67 24.84
CA GLU A 519 12.01 -2.91 26.28
C GLU A 519 10.64 -2.74 26.94
N ARG A 520 10.28 -3.66 27.84
CA ARG A 520 9.01 -3.62 28.59
C ARG A 520 8.80 -2.29 29.31
N ASP A 521 9.86 -1.74 29.91
CA ASP A 521 9.73 -0.57 30.78
C ASP A 521 9.26 0.67 30.01
N ALA A 522 9.52 0.73 28.70
CA ALA A 522 9.06 1.81 27.82
C ALA A 522 7.54 1.77 27.56
N MET A 523 6.84 0.67 27.89
CA MET A 523 5.40 0.52 27.68
C MET A 523 4.56 1.24 28.74
N ASN A 524 5.13 1.53 29.92
CA ASN A 524 4.37 2.08 31.05
C ASN A 524 4.06 3.58 30.94
N GLN A 525 4.35 4.21 29.80
CA GLN A 525 3.98 5.59 29.55
C GLN A 525 2.45 5.74 29.56
N ASP A 526 1.96 6.82 30.17
CA ASP A 526 0.53 7.14 30.15
C ASP A 526 0.11 7.63 28.76
N PHE A 527 -1.00 7.11 28.24
CA PHE A 527 -1.57 7.48 26.93
C PHE A 527 -1.68 9.00 26.71
N SER A 528 -2.14 9.74 27.72
CA SER A 528 -2.30 11.19 27.61
C SER A 528 -0.99 11.94 27.42
N SER A 529 0.14 11.31 27.76
CA SER A 529 1.50 11.83 27.62
C SER A 529 2.27 11.21 26.45
N ALA A 530 1.64 10.32 25.67
CA ALA A 530 2.24 9.74 24.48
C ALA A 530 2.44 10.79 23.37
N ALA A 531 3.28 10.49 22.38
CA ALA A 531 3.46 11.36 21.21
C ALA A 531 2.11 11.60 20.50
N PRO A 532 1.81 12.81 20.01
CA PRO A 532 0.56 13.09 19.28
C PRO A 532 0.32 12.14 18.10
N SER A 533 1.37 11.68 17.42
CA SER A 533 1.25 10.71 16.32
C SER A 533 0.82 9.32 16.79
N LEU A 534 1.26 8.86 17.97
CA LEU A 534 0.78 7.62 18.56
C LEU A 534 -0.68 7.77 19.03
N GLN A 535 -1.04 8.91 19.62
CA GLN A 535 -2.43 9.19 19.99
C GLN A 535 -3.36 9.21 18.78
N LEU A 536 -2.91 9.78 17.65
CA LEU A 536 -3.62 9.75 16.37
C LEU A 536 -3.82 8.30 15.88
N ALA A 537 -2.76 7.48 15.85
CA ALA A 537 -2.85 6.09 15.41
C ALA A 537 -3.86 5.29 16.24
N VAL A 538 -3.85 5.48 17.56
CA VAL A 538 -4.80 4.86 18.47
C VAL A 538 -6.23 5.37 18.23
N ALA A 539 -6.44 6.68 18.05
CA ALA A 539 -7.77 7.23 17.77
C ALA A 539 -8.35 6.70 16.45
N VAL A 540 -7.51 6.63 15.40
CA VAL A 540 -7.88 6.12 14.07
C VAL A 540 -8.22 4.64 14.13
N ALA A 541 -7.37 3.82 14.75
CA ALA A 541 -7.66 2.40 14.93
C ALA A 541 -8.94 2.16 15.73
N GLY A 542 -9.17 2.97 16.75
CA GLY A 542 -10.37 2.89 17.57
C GLY A 542 -11.62 3.30 16.82
N PHE A 543 -11.53 4.30 15.95
CA PHE A 543 -12.61 4.67 15.04
C PHE A 543 -12.95 3.51 14.09
N ALA A 544 -11.93 2.88 13.49
CA ALA A 544 -12.13 1.73 12.62
C ALA A 544 -12.76 0.55 13.35
N GLU A 545 -12.27 0.21 14.55
CA GLU A 545 -12.87 -0.84 15.41
C GLU A 545 -14.35 -0.55 15.70
N GLN A 546 -14.71 0.71 16.03
CA GLN A 546 -16.12 1.10 16.24
C GLN A 546 -16.99 0.92 14.98
N LEU A 547 -16.48 1.26 13.80
CA LEU A 547 -17.22 1.13 12.55
C LEU A 547 -17.43 -0.33 12.14
N ARG A 548 -16.42 -1.20 12.37
CA ARG A 548 -16.52 -2.64 12.08
C ARG A 548 -17.25 -3.46 13.15
N GLY A 549 -17.43 -2.91 14.35
CA GLY A 549 -18.06 -3.60 15.48
C GLY A 549 -17.29 -4.83 15.91
N SER A 550 -16.01 -4.66 16.25
CA SER A 550 -15.06 -5.74 16.54
C SER A 550 -15.41 -6.54 17.80
N GLY A 551 -16.14 -5.94 18.74
CA GLY A 551 -16.50 -6.53 20.03
C GLY A 551 -15.38 -6.49 21.08
N TYR A 552 -14.19 -6.00 20.71
CA TYR A 552 -13.04 -5.83 21.61
C TYR A 552 -12.94 -4.42 22.17
N GLU A 553 -13.83 -3.51 21.77
CA GLU A 553 -13.73 -2.11 22.15
C GLU A 553 -14.03 -1.91 23.64
N GLN A 554 -14.65 -2.91 24.30
CA GLN A 554 -14.94 -3.15 25.73
C GLN A 554 -15.47 -2.00 26.60
N ASN A 555 -15.15 -0.73 26.32
CA ASN A 555 -15.72 0.53 26.80
C ASN A 555 -15.28 1.77 25.97
N TYR A 556 -14.38 1.64 25.00
CA TYR A 556 -13.94 2.72 24.12
C TYR A 556 -15.01 2.96 23.06
N THR A 557 -15.54 4.18 23.01
CA THR A 557 -16.68 4.58 22.18
C THR A 557 -16.28 5.63 21.15
N LEU A 558 -17.17 5.89 20.18
CA LEU A 558 -17.02 7.06 19.30
C LEU A 558 -16.89 8.39 20.08
N ASN A 559 -17.41 8.48 21.32
CA ASN A 559 -17.17 9.65 22.18
C ASN A 559 -15.73 9.75 22.64
N ASP A 560 -15.13 8.64 23.05
CA ASP A 560 -13.74 8.61 23.48
C ASP A 560 -12.78 8.88 22.30
N VAL A 561 -13.09 8.34 21.11
CA VAL A 561 -12.38 8.68 19.86
C VAL A 561 -12.40 10.19 19.63
N TYR A 562 -13.58 10.81 19.69
CA TYR A 562 -13.73 12.24 19.48
C TYR A 562 -12.98 13.08 20.51
N GLU A 563 -13.03 12.70 21.80
CA GLU A 563 -12.30 13.41 22.86
C GLU A 563 -10.79 13.37 22.62
N VAL A 564 -10.24 12.21 22.25
CA VAL A 564 -8.82 12.08 21.88
C VAL A 564 -8.49 12.90 20.64
N SER A 565 -9.30 12.79 19.58
CA SER A 565 -9.13 13.54 18.32
C SER A 565 -9.13 15.06 18.56
N GLN A 566 -10.00 15.56 19.43
CA GLN A 566 -10.05 16.99 19.79
C GLN A 566 -8.85 17.43 20.63
N GLN A 567 -8.30 16.53 21.47
CA GLN A 567 -7.10 16.82 22.26
C GLN A 567 -5.86 16.98 21.39
N ILE A 568 -5.74 16.20 20.31
CA ILE A 568 -4.59 16.24 19.38
C ILE A 568 -4.76 17.23 18.22
N ALA A 569 -5.98 17.73 17.97
CA ALA A 569 -6.26 18.64 16.87
C ALA A 569 -5.31 19.86 16.77
N PRO A 570 -4.90 20.53 17.88
CA PRO A 570 -3.98 21.67 17.79
C PRO A 570 -2.59 21.31 17.25
N GLN A 571 -2.13 20.08 17.44
CA GLN A 571 -0.82 19.60 17.00
C GLN A 571 -0.82 19.29 15.49
N PHE A 572 -1.99 19.02 14.93
CA PHE A 572 -2.21 18.68 13.51
C PHE A 572 -2.98 19.78 12.76
N ALA A 573 -2.88 21.03 13.19
CA ALA A 573 -3.68 22.14 12.64
C ALA A 573 -3.44 22.42 11.14
N ASN A 574 -2.28 22.02 10.61
CA ASN A 574 -1.92 22.18 9.20
C ASN A 574 -2.06 20.88 8.39
N ASP A 575 -2.45 19.79 9.05
CA ASP A 575 -2.59 18.47 8.42
C ASP A 575 -4.05 18.30 8.01
N THR A 576 -4.32 18.43 6.72
CA THR A 576 -5.68 18.42 6.17
C THR A 576 -6.37 17.07 6.37
N ASP A 577 -5.63 15.96 6.26
CA ASP A 577 -6.16 14.61 6.44
C ASP A 577 -6.61 14.41 7.89
N VAL A 578 -5.80 14.84 8.86
CA VAL A 578 -6.17 14.75 10.28
C VAL A 578 -7.35 15.68 10.61
N GLN A 579 -7.42 16.88 10.02
CA GLN A 579 -8.57 17.77 10.20
C GLN A 579 -9.86 17.19 9.61
N GLU A 580 -9.77 16.52 8.45
CA GLU A 580 -10.90 15.80 7.85
C GLU A 580 -11.35 14.63 8.74
N PHE A 581 -10.40 13.83 9.23
CA PHE A 581 -10.69 12.73 10.16
C PHE A 581 -11.45 13.20 11.39
N ILE A 582 -11.04 14.30 12.03
CA ILE A 582 -11.73 14.86 13.20
C ILE A 582 -13.19 15.21 12.86
N GLN A 583 -13.44 15.82 11.69
CA GLN A 583 -14.79 16.14 11.23
C GLN A 583 -15.60 14.87 10.90
N LEU A 584 -14.94 13.84 10.38
CA LEU A 584 -15.54 12.56 10.07
C LEU A 584 -16.02 11.85 11.34
N VAL A 585 -15.19 11.84 12.39
CA VAL A 585 -15.56 11.34 13.71
C VAL A 585 -16.76 12.11 14.27
N GLU A 586 -16.74 13.45 14.22
CA GLU A 586 -17.87 14.28 14.66
C GLU A 586 -19.15 14.01 13.88
N ARG A 587 -19.05 13.71 12.58
CA ARG A 587 -20.20 13.34 11.76
C ARG A 587 -20.73 11.97 12.11
N ALA A 588 -19.87 10.97 12.24
CA ALA A 588 -20.24 9.62 12.64
C ALA A 588 -20.95 9.58 14.00
N GLN A 589 -20.56 10.43 14.96
CA GLN A 589 -21.26 10.57 16.25
C GLN A 589 -22.71 11.05 16.15
N ARG A 590 -23.07 11.74 15.06
CA ARG A 590 -24.40 12.33 14.85
C ARG A 590 -25.35 11.43 14.07
N LEU A 591 -24.83 10.37 13.44
CA LEU A 591 -25.60 9.33 12.75
C LEU A 591 -26.24 8.38 13.78
#